data_AF-A0A6B2KNC8-F1
#
_entry.id   AF-A0A6B2KNC8-F1
#
_cell.length_a   1.000
_cell.length_b   1.000
_cell.length_c   1.000
_cell.angle_alpha   90.00
_cell.angle_beta   90.00
_cell.angle_gamma   90.00
#
_symmetry.space_group_name_H-M   'P 1'
#
loop_
_entity.id
_entity.type
_entity.pdbx_description
1 polymer ?
#
loop_
_entity_poly.entity_id
_entity_poly.type
_entity_poly.pdbx_seq_one_letter_code
_entity_poly.pdbx_strand_id
1 'polypeptide(L)'
;MQRVGSNRNPALDKFGPGKHGFTAGNSQTGVPATTPGAEFFDSVQEELCNVIEGAGIALDGNKRDQLLTAIKAIVSGSGLYSPASVNNIPAWSEN
;
A
#
# COMPACT_ATOMS: atom_id res chain seq x y z
N MET A 1 1.01 5.04 2.05
CA MET A 1 1.19 4.45 3.39
C MET A 1 1.08 5.55 4.44
N GLN A 2 0.50 5.28 5.62
CA GLN A 2 0.35 6.28 6.68
C GLN A 2 1.19 6.00 7.94
N ARG A 3 1.41 7.05 8.75
CA ARG A 3 1.98 6.95 10.10
C ARG A 3 0.91 6.51 11.11
N VAL A 4 1.33 6.13 12.31
CA VAL A 4 0.40 5.82 13.40
C VAL A 4 -0.34 7.10 13.82
N GLY A 5 -1.68 7.05 13.84
CA GLY A 5 -2.51 8.16 14.29
C GLY A 5 -2.30 8.49 15.77
N SER A 6 -2.47 9.77 16.12
CA SER A 6 -2.33 10.26 17.51
C SER A 6 -3.32 9.61 18.49
N ASN A 7 -4.44 9.08 17.98
CA ASN A 7 -5.48 8.41 18.74
C ASN A 7 -5.32 6.88 18.86
N ARG A 8 -4.19 6.31 18.41
CA ARG A 8 -3.96 4.85 18.38
C ARG A 8 -2.89 4.35 19.34
N ASN A 9 -2.67 5.05 20.46
CA ASN A 9 -1.56 4.80 21.38
C ASN A 9 -0.20 4.77 20.64
N PRO A 10 0.16 5.87 19.96
CA PRO A 10 1.44 5.94 19.26
C PRO A 10 2.62 6.01 20.24
N ALA A 11 3.79 5.56 19.79
CA ALA A 11 5.04 6.13 20.26
C ALA A 11 5.20 7.51 19.61
N LEU A 12 5.00 8.58 20.39
CA LEU A 12 5.19 9.95 19.93
C LEU A 12 6.63 10.16 19.46
N ASP A 13 6.77 10.85 18.33
CA ASP A 13 8.03 11.27 17.71
C ASP A 13 9.13 10.20 17.61
N LYS A 14 8.76 8.91 17.53
CA LYS A 14 9.69 7.78 17.47
C LYS A 14 10.73 7.91 16.35
N PHE A 15 10.36 8.58 15.25
CA PHE A 15 11.22 8.80 14.09
C PHE A 15 11.52 10.30 13.84
N GLY A 16 11.37 11.15 14.86
CA GLY A 16 11.52 12.61 14.80
C GLY A 16 10.20 13.37 14.98
N PRO A 17 10.24 14.70 15.04
CA PRO A 17 9.05 15.53 15.34
C PRO A 17 7.89 15.25 14.38
N GLY A 18 6.71 14.95 14.94
CA GLY A 18 5.49 14.60 14.20
C GLY A 18 5.48 13.20 13.58
N LYS A 19 6.57 12.41 13.72
CA LYS A 19 6.73 11.10 13.08
C LYS A 19 6.49 9.97 14.08
N HIS A 20 5.23 9.80 14.43
CA HIS A 20 4.76 8.75 15.33
C HIS A 20 5.03 7.35 14.78
N GLY A 21 5.18 6.39 15.68
CA GLY A 21 5.45 4.99 15.34
C GLY A 21 4.74 3.99 16.24
N PHE A 22 4.89 2.71 15.90
CA PHE A 22 4.35 1.60 16.68
C PHE A 22 5.12 1.38 17.99
N THR A 23 4.40 1.03 19.05
CA THR A 23 4.94 0.56 20.33
C THR A 23 4.24 -0.73 20.77
N ALA A 24 5.00 -1.62 21.43
CA ALA A 24 4.45 -2.81 22.08
C ALA A 24 3.70 -2.48 23.39
N GLY A 25 3.75 -1.21 23.82
CA GLY A 25 3.30 -0.81 25.15
C GLY A 25 4.23 -1.31 26.24
N ASN A 26 3.78 -1.20 27.49
CA ASN A 26 4.43 -1.75 28.66
C ASN A 26 3.36 -2.08 29.71
N SER A 27 3.10 -3.37 29.91
CA SER A 27 2.10 -3.85 30.86
C SER A 27 2.46 -3.57 32.33
N GLN A 28 3.75 -3.47 32.66
CA GLN A 28 4.21 -3.15 34.01
C GLN A 28 3.92 -1.68 34.38
N THR A 29 3.93 -0.78 33.40
CA THR A 29 3.67 0.65 33.61
C THR A 29 2.29 1.10 33.11
N GLY A 30 1.44 0.16 32.69
CA GLY A 30 0.09 0.44 32.20
C GLY A 30 0.02 1.15 30.84
N VAL A 31 1.09 1.16 30.05
CA VAL A 31 1.11 1.79 28.72
C VAL A 31 0.55 0.79 27.70
N PRO A 32 -0.56 1.07 27.01
CA PRO A 32 -1.10 0.15 26.02
C PRO A 32 -0.23 0.08 24.76
N ALA A 33 -0.31 -1.05 24.06
CA ALA A 33 0.29 -1.20 22.73
C ALA A 33 -0.44 -0.34 21.68
N THR A 34 0.24 -0.04 20.58
CA THR A 34 -0.40 0.59 19.42
C THR A 34 -1.43 -0.34 18.81
N THR A 35 -2.64 0.16 18.56
CA THR A 35 -3.70 -0.59 17.86
C THR A 35 -3.81 -0.08 16.43
N PRO A 36 -3.16 -0.73 15.44
CA PRO A 36 -3.36 -0.38 14.03
C PRO A 36 -4.82 -0.61 13.67
N GLY A 37 -5.49 0.43 13.16
CA GLY A 37 -6.84 0.28 12.61
C GLY A 37 -6.83 -0.10 11.14
N ALA A 38 -8.03 -0.31 10.60
CA ALA A 38 -8.24 -0.62 9.18
C ALA A 38 -7.49 0.37 8.28
N GLU A 39 -7.48 1.65 8.64
CA GLU A 39 -6.80 2.68 7.87
C GLU A 39 -5.32 2.35 7.59
N PHE A 40 -4.60 1.82 8.59
CA PHE A 40 -3.19 1.47 8.40
C PHE A 40 -3.04 0.32 7.41
N PHE A 41 -3.84 -0.74 7.58
CA PHE A 41 -3.82 -1.92 6.72
C PHE A 41 -4.28 -1.62 5.30
N ASP A 42 -5.34 -0.83 5.13
CA ASP A 42 -5.81 -0.34 3.84
C ASP A 42 -4.69 0.46 3.15
N SER A 43 -3.99 1.33 3.88
CA SER A 43 -2.87 2.08 3.31
C SER A 43 -1.68 1.23 2.89
N VAL A 44 -1.50 0.05 3.51
CA VAL A 44 -0.46 -0.91 3.10
C VAL A 44 -0.94 -1.70 1.89
N GLN A 45 -2.19 -2.16 1.89
CA GLN A 45 -2.80 -2.86 0.77
C GLN A 45 -2.74 -2.00 -0.49
N GLU A 46 -3.22 -0.77 -0.43
CA GLU A 46 -3.29 0.13 -1.59
C GLU A 46 -1.90 0.45 -2.15
N GLU A 47 -0.86 0.56 -1.33
CA GLU A 47 0.51 0.75 -1.83
C GLU A 47 1.00 -0.45 -2.64
N LEU A 48 0.68 -1.67 -2.20
CA LEU A 48 1.02 -2.88 -2.93
C LEU A 48 0.18 -3.00 -4.21
N CYS A 49 -1.11 -2.67 -4.14
CA CYS A 49 -2.02 -2.66 -5.28
C CYS A 49 -1.55 -1.67 -6.35
N ASN A 50 -1.20 -0.44 -5.97
CA ASN A 50 -0.71 0.58 -6.88
C ASN A 50 0.57 0.16 -7.62
N VAL A 51 1.47 -0.62 -7.00
CA VAL A 51 2.65 -1.18 -7.68
C VAL A 51 2.25 -2.20 -8.74
N ILE A 52 1.26 -3.05 -8.45
CA ILE A 52 0.78 -4.09 -9.36
C ILE A 52 0.07 -3.46 -10.56
N GLU A 53 -0.87 -2.55 -10.29
CA GLU A 53 -1.63 -1.83 -11.31
C GLU A 53 -0.71 -0.91 -12.13
N GLY A 54 0.26 -0.26 -11.49
CA GLY A 54 1.29 0.54 -12.15
C GLY A 54 2.17 -0.26 -13.10
N ALA A 55 2.31 -1.58 -12.88
CA ALA A 55 2.97 -2.50 -13.81
C ALA A 55 2.05 -2.98 -14.96
N GLY A 56 0.81 -2.48 -15.03
CA GLY A 56 -0.20 -2.89 -16.01
C GLY A 56 -0.88 -4.22 -15.70
N ILE A 57 -0.80 -4.72 -14.47
CA ILE A 57 -1.38 -6.01 -14.06
C ILE A 57 -2.68 -5.75 -13.29
N ALA A 58 -3.75 -6.46 -13.65
CA ALA A 58 -5.00 -6.41 -12.91
C ALA A 58 -4.92 -7.22 -11.60
N LEU A 59 -5.53 -6.70 -10.54
CA LEU A 59 -5.56 -7.35 -9.22
C LEU A 59 -6.42 -8.62 -9.22
N ASP A 60 -5.90 -9.70 -8.64
CA ASP A 60 -6.58 -10.98 -8.45
C ASP A 60 -6.46 -11.45 -6.99
N GLY A 61 -7.57 -11.44 -6.25
CA GLY A 61 -7.60 -11.86 -4.84
C GLY A 61 -7.18 -13.31 -4.58
N ASN A 62 -7.11 -14.15 -5.62
CA ASN A 62 -6.69 -15.54 -5.53
C ASN A 62 -5.18 -15.73 -5.75
N LYS A 63 -4.45 -14.68 -6.16
CA LYS A 63 -3.00 -14.75 -6.43
C LYS A 63 -2.17 -14.08 -5.36
N ARG A 64 -1.06 -14.74 -4.98
CA ARG A 64 -0.13 -14.28 -3.94
C ARG A 64 1.27 -13.91 -4.48
N ASP A 65 1.44 -13.88 -5.80
CA ASP A 65 2.70 -13.61 -6.50
C ASP A 65 2.63 -12.36 -7.41
N GLN A 66 1.54 -11.60 -7.35
CA GLN A 66 1.30 -10.44 -8.21
C GLN A 66 2.33 -9.33 -8.02
N LEU A 67 2.69 -9.03 -6.77
CA LEU A 67 3.72 -8.05 -6.46
C LEU A 67 5.10 -8.46 -7.01
N LEU A 68 5.46 -9.75 -6.89
CA LEU A 68 6.70 -10.27 -7.45
C LEU A 68 6.71 -10.15 -8.98
N THR A 69 5.58 -10.45 -9.62
CA THR A 69 5.41 -10.34 -11.07
C THR A 69 5.52 -8.89 -11.54
N ALA A 70 4.87 -7.97 -10.82
CA ALA A 70 4.93 -6.53 -11.08
C ALA A 70 6.36 -6.00 -10.98
N ILE A 71 7.09 -6.32 -9.90
CA ILE A 71 8.48 -5.90 -9.73
C ILE A 71 9.36 -6.42 -10.87
N LYS A 72 9.21 -7.70 -11.26
CA LYS A 72 9.96 -8.26 -12.40
C LYS A 72 9.68 -7.52 -13.69
N ALA A 73 8.42 -7.22 -13.98
CA ALA A 73 8.02 -6.49 -15.19
C ALA A 73 8.56 -5.05 -15.21
N ILE A 74 8.50 -4.33 -14.09
CA ILE A 74 9.05 -2.98 -13.96
C ILE A 74 10.56 -2.99 -14.20
N VAL A 75 11.28 -3.91 -13.55
CA VAL A 75 12.75 -4.00 -13.66
C VAL A 75 13.20 -4.43 -15.06
N SER A 76 12.44 -5.29 -15.75
CA SER A 76 12.74 -5.68 -17.14
C SER A 76 12.37 -4.59 -18.16
N GLY A 77 11.83 -3.44 -17.73
CA GLY A 77 11.35 -2.36 -18.60
C GLY A 77 10.07 -2.71 -19.37
N SER A 78 9.47 -3.87 -19.10
CA SER A 78 8.27 -4.38 -19.78
C SER A 78 6.98 -3.91 -19.10
N GLY A 79 7.06 -3.44 -17.85
CA GLY A 79 5.94 -3.00 -17.03
C GLY A 79 5.70 -1.49 -16.99
N LEU A 80 6.43 -0.69 -17.77
CA LEU A 80 6.13 0.74 -17.89
C LEU A 80 4.96 0.93 -18.84
N TYR A 81 3.83 1.40 -18.31
CA TYR A 81 2.70 1.84 -19.13
C TYR A 81 3.17 2.91 -20.12
N SER A 82 3.17 2.60 -21.42
CA SER A 82 3.43 3.59 -22.47
C SER A 82 2.10 4.27 -22.82
N PRO A 83 1.93 5.59 -22.59
CA PRO A 83 0.70 6.29 -22.92
C PRO A 83 0.36 6.29 -24.42
N ALA A 84 1.26 5.80 -25.29
CA ALA A 84 1.02 5.64 -26.71
C ALA A 84 0.01 4.52 -27.08
N SER A 85 -0.30 3.60 -26.16
CA SER A 85 -1.25 2.49 -26.43
C SER A 85 -2.72 2.83 -26.12
N VAL A 86 -3.03 4.00 -25.56
CA VAL A 86 -4.41 4.41 -25.21
C VAL A 86 -5.26 4.75 -26.44
N ASN A 87 -4.66 4.92 -27.62
CA ASN A 87 -5.37 5.31 -28.84
C ASN A 87 -6.13 4.16 -29.54
N ASN A 88 -6.31 3.00 -28.91
CA ASN A 88 -7.07 1.89 -29.49
C ASN A 88 -8.01 1.20 -28.48
N ILE A 89 -8.72 1.98 -27.66
CA ILE A 89 -9.91 1.46 -26.96
C ILE A 89 -11.06 1.51 -27.97
N PRO A 90 -11.61 0.37 -28.44
CA PRO A 90 -12.85 0.41 -29.19
C PRO A 90 -13.91 1.02 -28.28
N ALA A 91 -14.65 2.00 -28.82
CA ALA A 91 -15.80 2.58 -28.16
C ALA A 91 -16.69 1.44 -27.65
N TRP A 92 -16.85 1.32 -26.34
CA TRP A 92 -17.82 0.44 -25.74
C TRP A 92 -19.18 0.80 -26.33
N SER A 93 -19.75 -0.08 -27.17
CA SER A 93 -21.10 0.13 -27.68
C SER A 93 -22.06 0.02 -26.50
N GLU A 94 -22.78 1.12 -26.27
CA GLU A 94 -23.94 1.18 -25.38
C GLU A 94 -24.83 -0.05 -25.56
N ASN A 95 -25.14 -0.71 -24.44
CA ASN A 95 -26.40 -1.42 -24.20
C ASN A 95 -26.60 -1.57 -22.68
#